data_AF-A0A3M2RUQ5-F1
#
_entry.id   AF-A0A3M2RUQ5-F1
#
_cell.length_a   1.000
_cell.length_b   1.000
_cell.length_c   1.000
_cell.angle_alpha   90.00
_cell.angle_beta   90.00
_cell.angle_gamma   90.00
#
_symmetry.space_group_name_H-M   'P 1'
#
loop_
_entity.id
_entity.type
_entity.pdbx_description
1 polymer ?
#
loop_
_entity_poly.entity_id
_entity_poly.type
_entity_poly.pdbx_seq_one_letter_code
_entity_poly.pdbx_strand_id
1 'polypeptide(L)'
;MDWDERAEIDNTIDAYIWLDKFRRCRTEQLTSWVSTFHKDTLPCRLAHDRYTDDQRGSFNWSCQVIFVNGEKWMVRFPRGGKVKHPDEKVEIEVATMNLLREHTDIPIPEVKAWGVSSSNTLSIGPFIITSFVEGVNLGDVLQDHDDPDSRRMRPDISDASLETIYRQIVRFNLQISKLGFSHIGSLSATSQMGDDGCTATIHARPVSWKMHETLNVGGVDVFGSPATTFSSVTDYFTQVADNDWRHLREQLNSVDDEDDARQKFLCWSVFKALIPRFVTARYDKGPFKLICDDFGPANMIVNNAQELQIVSVIDWEWSYAGPLQLFWSPPRWLLMQTPNTWSVSDERLQQYNRYLDIYLRILEEEEAVGCEEAFTDDRPSALMRQCRANGSMWFHHIIWEGFNGPTQVPFEQLRAAMPDFNDLMAAVPKQEVDAFVATKMRDLEKYRLSLNKKKAWYQRLKEG
;
A
#
# COMPACT_ATOMS: atom_id res chain seq x y z
N MET A 1 6.86 -12.77 9.45
CA MET A 1 6.64 -12.45 10.88
C MET A 1 5.14 -12.50 11.11
N ASP A 2 4.68 -12.89 12.29
CA ASP A 2 3.24 -12.93 12.57
C ASP A 2 2.74 -11.60 13.12
N TRP A 3 1.42 -11.37 13.08
CA TRP A 3 0.82 -10.20 13.71
C TRP A 3 0.91 -10.29 15.24
N ASP A 4 1.07 -9.14 15.91
CA ASP A 4 0.99 -9.07 17.37
C ASP A 4 -0.47 -8.96 17.78
N GLU A 5 -1.08 -10.10 18.14
CA GLU A 5 -2.48 -10.15 18.57
C GLU A 5 -2.81 -9.20 19.75
N ARG A 6 -1.82 -8.76 20.55
CA ARG A 6 -2.06 -7.75 21.59
C ARG A 6 -2.32 -6.38 20.98
N ALA A 7 -1.54 -6.01 19.96
CA ALA A 7 -1.75 -4.79 19.18
C ALA A 7 -3.09 -4.86 18.43
N GLU A 8 -3.45 -6.02 17.87
CA GLU A 8 -4.76 -6.22 17.26
C GLU A 8 -5.92 -6.02 18.24
N ILE A 9 -5.81 -6.53 19.47
CA ILE A 9 -6.83 -6.31 20.51
C ILE A 9 -6.97 -4.81 20.80
N ASP A 10 -5.86 -4.09 20.97
CA ASP A 10 -5.89 -2.64 21.23
C ASP A 10 -6.52 -1.86 20.08
N ASN A 11 -6.08 -2.12 18.86
CA ASN A 11 -6.65 -1.52 17.65
C ASN A 11 -8.13 -1.87 17.45
N THR A 12 -8.54 -3.08 17.83
CA THR A 12 -9.94 -3.51 17.74
C THR A 12 -10.81 -2.72 18.73
N ILE A 13 -10.31 -2.45 19.93
CA ILE A 13 -11.00 -1.62 20.92
C ILE A 13 -11.13 -0.18 20.42
N ASP A 14 -10.04 0.40 19.92
CA ASP A 14 -10.06 1.74 19.33
C ASP A 14 -11.04 1.83 18.15
N ALA A 15 -11.10 0.78 17.32
CA ALA A 15 -12.05 0.69 16.23
C ALA A 15 -13.50 0.63 16.70
N TYR A 16 -13.81 -0.06 17.81
CA TYR A 16 -15.16 -0.07 18.37
C TYR A 16 -15.56 1.27 18.97
N ILE A 17 -14.65 1.94 19.69
CA ILE A 17 -14.86 3.28 20.25
C ILE A 17 -15.14 4.28 19.11
N TRP A 18 -14.32 4.23 18.07
CA TRP A 18 -14.51 5.06 16.89
C TRP A 18 -15.83 4.77 16.18
N LEU A 19 -16.17 3.48 16.00
CA LEU A 19 -17.39 3.06 15.31
C LEU A 19 -18.67 3.50 16.04
N ASP A 20 -18.68 3.43 17.36
CA ASP A 20 -19.79 3.93 18.17
C ASP A 20 -19.99 5.45 17.97
N LYS A 21 -18.90 6.23 18.01
CA LYS A 21 -18.97 7.67 17.71
C LYS A 21 -19.44 7.95 16.29
N PHE A 22 -18.87 7.24 15.32
CA PHE A 22 -19.24 7.35 13.90
C PHE A 22 -20.73 7.06 13.69
N ARG A 23 -21.29 6.00 14.28
CA ARG A 23 -22.71 5.65 14.14
C ARG A 23 -23.65 6.76 14.61
N ARG A 24 -23.32 7.40 15.74
CA ARG A 24 -24.08 8.55 16.27
C ARG A 24 -24.00 9.74 15.32
N CYS A 25 -22.79 10.13 14.93
CA CYS A 25 -22.57 11.24 14.00
C CYS A 25 -23.24 11.01 12.64
N ARG A 26 -23.13 9.80 12.08
CA ARG A 26 -23.78 9.39 10.82
C ARG A 26 -25.28 9.62 10.85
N THR A 27 -25.91 9.27 11.97
CA THR A 27 -27.37 9.33 12.11
C THR A 27 -27.87 10.74 12.40
N GLU A 28 -27.15 11.50 13.23
CA GLU A 28 -27.66 12.75 13.80
C GLU A 28 -27.16 14.02 13.09
N GLN A 29 -25.93 13.99 12.56
CA GLN A 29 -25.19 15.22 12.21
C GLN A 29 -24.55 15.18 10.82
N LEU A 30 -24.32 14.00 10.25
CA LEU A 30 -23.50 13.86 9.04
C LEU A 30 -24.09 14.62 7.85
N THR A 31 -25.39 14.52 7.58
CA THR A 31 -25.99 15.19 6.41
C THR A 31 -26.03 16.71 6.55
N SER A 32 -26.34 17.23 7.74
CA SER A 32 -26.29 18.67 8.01
C SER A 32 -24.87 19.22 7.95
N TRP A 33 -23.90 18.46 8.46
CA TRP A 33 -22.48 18.79 8.37
C TRP A 33 -21.98 18.75 6.91
N VAL A 34 -22.30 17.72 6.12
CA VAL A 34 -21.91 17.66 4.70
C VAL A 34 -22.53 18.79 3.89
N SER A 35 -23.77 19.19 4.22
CA SER A 35 -24.45 20.29 3.54
C SER A 35 -23.67 21.61 3.64
N THR A 36 -22.88 21.83 4.68
CA THR A 36 -22.09 23.09 4.83
C THR A 36 -20.94 23.22 3.83
N PHE A 37 -20.51 22.11 3.22
CA PHE A 37 -19.48 22.12 2.17
C PHE A 37 -20.07 22.34 0.77
N HIS A 38 -21.38 22.21 0.62
CA HIS A 38 -22.04 22.50 -0.65
C HIS A 38 -22.11 24.01 -0.85
N LYS A 39 -21.74 24.49 -2.05
CA LYS A 39 -21.68 25.93 -2.39
C LYS A 39 -22.99 26.69 -2.09
N ASP A 40 -24.12 26.04 -2.30
CA ASP A 40 -25.47 26.58 -2.05
C ASP A 40 -26.09 26.07 -0.73
N THR A 41 -25.31 25.40 0.12
CA THR A 41 -25.75 24.78 1.38
C THR A 41 -26.99 23.88 1.21
N LEU A 42 -27.04 23.12 0.11
CA LEU A 42 -28.20 22.29 -0.19
C LEU A 42 -28.35 21.17 0.82
N PRO A 43 -29.59 20.86 1.28
CA PRO A 43 -29.83 19.67 2.06
C PRO A 43 -29.48 18.40 1.27
N CYS A 44 -28.97 17.40 1.99
CA CYS A 44 -28.74 16.06 1.45
C CYS A 44 -29.31 14.98 2.37
N ARG A 45 -29.43 13.78 1.82
CA ARG A 45 -29.75 12.55 2.56
C ARG A 45 -28.66 11.51 2.34
N LEU A 46 -28.61 10.50 3.20
CA LEU A 46 -27.82 9.31 2.94
C LEU A 46 -28.46 8.49 1.81
N ALA A 47 -27.62 7.84 1.00
CA ALA A 47 -28.09 6.91 -0.02
C ALA A 47 -28.70 5.65 0.61
N HIS A 48 -28.20 5.25 1.78
CA HIS A 48 -28.64 4.08 2.53
C HIS A 48 -29.03 4.42 3.96
N ASP A 49 -30.14 3.86 4.42
CA ASP A 49 -30.64 4.09 5.78
C ASP A 49 -29.72 3.45 6.83
N ARG A 50 -29.32 2.19 6.60
CA ARG A 50 -28.50 1.43 7.54
C ARG A 50 -27.03 1.70 7.30
N TYR A 51 -26.28 1.93 8.37
CA TYR A 51 -24.83 2.09 8.31
C TYR A 51 -24.12 0.81 7.80
N THR A 52 -24.75 -0.36 7.93
CA THR A 52 -24.21 -1.64 7.40
C THR A 52 -24.17 -1.68 5.88
N ASP A 53 -24.93 -0.80 5.23
CA ASP A 53 -25.04 -0.75 3.78
C ASP A 53 -24.09 0.32 3.20
N ASP A 54 -23.34 1.02 4.06
CA ASP A 54 -22.25 1.89 3.62
C ASP A 54 -21.09 1.08 3.06
N GLN A 55 -20.29 1.71 2.20
CA GLN A 55 -19.08 1.10 1.67
C GLN A 55 -17.98 1.12 2.73
N ARG A 56 -17.33 -0.03 2.94
CA ARG A 56 -16.31 -0.19 3.98
C ARG A 56 -15.12 -1.00 3.48
N GLY A 57 -13.96 -0.37 3.42
CA GLY A 57 -12.68 -1.02 3.15
C GLY A 57 -11.92 -1.40 4.42
N SER A 58 -10.67 -1.81 4.24
CA SER A 58 -9.74 -2.10 5.34
C SER A 58 -9.51 -0.87 6.22
N PHE A 59 -9.29 0.30 5.61
CA PHE A 59 -8.89 1.52 6.32
C PHE A 59 -9.94 2.62 6.34
N ASN A 60 -10.92 2.63 5.44
CA ASN A 60 -11.87 3.74 5.30
C ASN A 60 -13.32 3.26 5.45
N TRP A 61 -14.15 4.14 6.00
CA TRP A 61 -15.61 4.04 5.99
C TRP A 61 -16.17 5.15 5.11
N SER A 62 -17.04 4.78 4.17
CA SER A 62 -17.46 5.64 3.06
C SER A 62 -18.99 5.72 2.99
N CYS A 63 -19.53 6.91 3.20
CA CYS A 63 -20.96 7.20 3.14
C CYS A 63 -21.30 7.93 1.84
N GLN A 64 -22.21 7.37 1.05
CA GLN A 64 -22.77 8.09 -0.09
C GLN A 64 -23.89 9.04 0.38
N VAL A 65 -23.83 10.29 -0.03
CA VAL A 65 -24.88 11.29 0.16
C VAL A 65 -25.48 11.72 -1.17
N ILE A 66 -26.76 12.09 -1.15
CA ILE A 66 -27.53 12.54 -2.30
C ILE A 66 -28.20 13.87 -1.95
N PHE A 67 -27.82 14.93 -2.64
CA PHE A 67 -28.39 16.26 -2.48
C PHE A 67 -29.77 16.36 -3.14
N VAL A 68 -30.56 17.35 -2.72
CA VAL A 68 -31.92 17.59 -3.28
C VAL A 68 -31.93 17.88 -4.78
N ASN A 69 -30.81 18.36 -5.34
CA ASN A 69 -30.62 18.58 -6.78
C ASN A 69 -30.22 17.30 -7.55
N GLY A 70 -30.05 16.16 -6.86
CA GLY A 70 -29.61 14.90 -7.44
C GLY A 70 -28.08 14.69 -7.49
N GLU A 71 -27.28 15.69 -7.10
CA GLU A 71 -25.83 15.54 -7.00
C GLU A 71 -25.48 14.51 -5.91
N LYS A 72 -24.46 13.69 -6.18
CA LYS A 72 -24.05 12.59 -5.29
C LYS A 72 -22.59 12.78 -4.89
N TRP A 73 -22.31 12.75 -3.59
CA TRP A 73 -20.95 12.79 -3.06
C TRP A 73 -20.64 11.55 -2.24
N MET A 74 -19.35 11.24 -2.12
CA MET A 74 -18.82 10.21 -1.25
C MET A 74 -18.05 10.85 -0.10
N VAL A 75 -18.44 10.55 1.14
CA VAL A 75 -17.83 11.07 2.36
C VAL A 75 -17.04 9.95 3.03
N ARG A 76 -15.72 10.09 3.11
CA ARG A 76 -14.81 9.04 3.56
C ARG A 76 -14.09 9.45 4.85
N PHE A 77 -14.02 8.53 5.79
CA PHE A 77 -13.29 8.69 7.05
C PHE A 77 -12.31 7.52 7.25
N PRO A 78 -11.05 7.78 7.60
CA PRO A 78 -10.17 6.74 8.12
C PRO A 78 -10.76 6.11 9.39
N ARG A 79 -10.74 4.79 9.44
CA ARG A 79 -11.28 4.00 10.55
C ARG A 79 -10.32 4.07 11.73
N GLY A 80 -10.84 4.53 12.87
CA GLY A 80 -10.10 4.51 14.13
C GLY A 80 -9.59 3.12 14.46
N GLY A 81 -8.41 3.04 15.09
CA GLY A 81 -7.73 1.79 15.40
C GLY A 81 -7.13 1.04 14.21
N LYS A 82 -7.61 1.28 12.97
CA LYS A 82 -7.08 0.62 11.75
C LYS A 82 -6.04 1.44 11.01
N VAL A 83 -6.00 2.75 11.25
CA VAL A 83 -5.08 3.69 10.58
C VAL A 83 -4.18 4.36 11.61
N LYS A 84 -2.87 4.28 11.42
CA LYS A 84 -1.86 5.07 12.14
C LYS A 84 -1.52 6.33 11.36
N HIS A 85 -1.32 7.45 12.06
CA HIS A 85 -1.13 8.78 11.47
C HIS A 85 -2.22 9.17 10.44
N PRO A 86 -3.52 9.11 10.80
CA PRO A 86 -4.60 9.30 9.84
C PRO A 86 -4.62 10.70 9.20
N ASP A 87 -4.18 11.74 9.91
CA ASP A 87 -4.11 13.11 9.38
C ASP A 87 -3.06 13.22 8.27
N GLU A 88 -1.85 12.70 8.48
CA GLU A 88 -0.79 12.65 7.46
C GLU A 88 -1.26 11.84 6.24
N LYS A 89 -1.88 10.68 6.46
CA LYS A 89 -2.41 9.84 5.38
C LYS A 89 -3.41 10.58 4.50
N VAL A 90 -4.36 11.30 5.11
CA VAL A 90 -5.40 12.05 4.37
C VAL A 90 -4.79 13.23 3.60
N GLU A 91 -3.86 13.96 4.20
CA GLU A 91 -3.15 15.05 3.51
C GLU A 91 -2.40 14.54 2.28
N ILE A 92 -1.69 13.41 2.41
CA ILE A 92 -0.95 12.75 1.33
C ILE A 92 -1.89 12.31 0.20
N GLU A 93 -3.01 11.66 0.54
CA GLU A 93 -4.00 11.18 -0.44
C GLU A 93 -4.55 12.37 -1.26
N VAL A 94 -4.95 13.45 -0.58
CA VAL A 94 -5.50 14.64 -1.27
C VAL A 94 -4.44 15.36 -2.11
N ALA A 95 -3.22 15.54 -1.59
CA ALA A 95 -2.13 16.16 -2.35
C ALA A 95 -1.80 15.36 -3.62
N THR A 96 -1.81 14.03 -3.52
CA THR A 96 -1.58 13.13 -4.65
C THR A 96 -2.72 13.21 -5.68
N MET A 97 -3.97 13.19 -5.22
CA MET A 97 -5.14 13.34 -6.09
C MET A 97 -5.11 14.65 -6.87
N ASN A 98 -4.78 15.77 -6.21
CA ASN A 98 -4.69 17.07 -6.85
C ASN A 98 -3.57 17.12 -7.90
N LEU A 99 -2.38 16.61 -7.55
CA LEU A 99 -1.24 16.56 -8.47
C LEU A 99 -1.59 15.80 -9.76
N LEU A 100 -2.16 14.60 -9.60
CA LEU A 100 -2.51 13.74 -10.73
C LEU A 100 -3.62 14.33 -11.58
N ARG A 101 -4.66 14.92 -10.97
CA ARG A 101 -5.75 15.58 -11.72
C ARG A 101 -5.26 16.76 -12.55
N GLU A 102 -4.24 17.46 -12.08
CA GLU A 102 -3.70 18.64 -12.78
C GLU A 102 -2.74 18.26 -13.91
N HIS A 103 -2.00 17.15 -13.78
CA HIS A 103 -0.89 16.83 -14.69
C HIS A 103 -1.11 15.54 -15.51
N THR A 104 -2.25 14.87 -15.37
CA THR A 104 -2.57 13.63 -16.08
C THR A 104 -4.04 13.61 -16.51
N ASP A 105 -4.36 12.75 -17.47
CA ASP A 105 -5.74 12.46 -17.89
C ASP A 105 -6.33 11.26 -17.12
N ILE A 106 -5.71 10.86 -16.00
CA ILE A 106 -6.22 9.77 -15.16
C ILE A 106 -7.56 10.23 -14.55
N PRO A 107 -8.64 9.45 -14.71
CA PRO A 107 -9.91 9.83 -14.13
C PRO A 107 -9.82 9.68 -12.61
N ILE A 108 -9.85 10.78 -11.88
CA ILE A 108 -9.78 10.81 -10.41
C ILE A 108 -10.97 11.63 -9.93
N PRO A 109 -11.70 11.24 -8.88
CA PRO A 109 -12.87 11.99 -8.45
C PRO A 109 -12.47 13.36 -7.92
N GLU A 110 -13.33 14.36 -8.12
CA GLU A 110 -13.09 15.72 -7.66
C GLU A 110 -13.19 15.78 -6.13
N VAL A 111 -12.15 16.31 -5.48
CA VAL A 111 -12.19 16.58 -4.03
C VAL A 111 -13.05 17.82 -3.79
N LYS A 112 -14.19 17.63 -3.12
CA LYS A 112 -15.14 18.69 -2.75
C LYS A 112 -14.72 19.40 -1.46
N ALA A 113 -14.25 18.62 -0.50
CA ALA A 113 -13.72 19.11 0.76
C ALA A 113 -12.85 18.02 1.40
N TRP A 114 -11.94 18.40 2.27
CA TRP A 114 -11.18 17.49 3.10
C TRP A 114 -10.71 18.22 4.34
N GLY A 115 -10.23 17.49 5.34
CA GLY A 115 -9.67 18.10 6.53
C GLY A 115 -9.02 17.11 7.48
N VAL A 116 -8.04 17.61 8.23
CA VAL A 116 -7.40 16.90 9.34
C VAL A 116 -8.33 16.78 10.56
N SER A 117 -8.00 15.93 11.52
CA SER A 117 -8.82 15.66 12.72
C SER A 117 -9.25 16.92 13.46
N SER A 118 -8.34 17.89 13.61
CA SER A 118 -8.60 19.16 14.32
C SER A 118 -9.61 20.07 13.62
N SER A 119 -9.82 19.89 12.32
CA SER A 119 -10.76 20.65 11.50
C SER A 119 -12.16 20.01 11.42
N ASN A 120 -12.28 18.73 11.79
CA ASN A 120 -13.54 18.00 11.71
C ASN A 120 -14.38 18.20 12.97
N THR A 121 -15.45 19.00 12.88
CA THR A 121 -16.36 19.28 13.99
C THR A 121 -17.13 18.06 14.50
N LEU A 122 -17.27 17.00 13.69
CA LEU A 122 -17.83 15.72 14.15
C LEU A 122 -16.87 14.98 15.11
N SER A 123 -15.61 15.39 15.16
CA SER A 123 -14.56 14.82 16.02
C SER A 123 -14.33 13.31 15.80
N ILE A 124 -14.58 12.80 14.59
CA ILE A 124 -14.40 11.39 14.22
C ILE A 124 -13.12 11.15 13.40
N GLY A 125 -12.14 12.05 13.50
CA GLY A 125 -10.88 11.98 12.76
C GLY A 125 -10.89 12.83 11.48
N PRO A 126 -9.89 12.68 10.61
CA PRO A 126 -9.83 13.42 9.35
C PRO A 126 -10.85 12.86 8.35
N PHE A 127 -11.04 13.55 7.23
CA PHE A 127 -12.03 13.17 6.23
C PHE A 127 -11.65 13.64 4.82
N ILE A 128 -12.23 12.96 3.83
CA ILE A 128 -12.21 13.37 2.42
C ILE A 128 -13.64 13.28 1.88
N ILE A 129 -14.13 14.34 1.23
CA ILE A 129 -15.40 14.38 0.50
C ILE A 129 -15.09 14.52 -0.99
N THR A 130 -15.61 13.62 -1.80
CA THR A 130 -15.41 13.62 -3.25
C THR A 130 -16.73 13.57 -4.01
N SER A 131 -16.70 13.92 -5.30
CA SER A 131 -17.76 13.55 -6.23
C SER A 131 -17.95 12.03 -6.24
N PHE A 132 -19.20 11.55 -6.16
CA PHE A 132 -19.49 10.13 -6.34
C PHE A 132 -19.33 9.76 -7.82
N VAL A 133 -18.67 8.63 -8.09
CA VAL A 133 -18.52 8.09 -9.45
C VAL A 133 -19.37 6.84 -9.59
N GLU A 134 -20.25 6.84 -10.59
CA GLU A 134 -21.06 5.68 -10.96
C GLU A 134 -20.20 4.63 -11.67
N GLY A 135 -20.48 3.35 -11.40
CA GLY A 135 -19.82 2.24 -12.06
C GLY A 135 -19.74 1.01 -11.17
N VAL A 136 -18.88 0.08 -11.57
CA VAL A 136 -18.62 -1.19 -10.87
C VAL A 136 -17.17 -1.21 -10.41
N ASN A 137 -16.91 -1.66 -9.19
CA ASN A 137 -15.54 -1.85 -8.72
C ASN A 137 -14.86 -2.95 -9.54
N LEU A 138 -13.66 -2.66 -10.07
CA LEU A 138 -12.94 -3.60 -10.93
C LEU A 138 -12.39 -4.80 -10.14
N GLY A 139 -12.08 -4.64 -8.86
CA GLY A 139 -11.77 -5.75 -7.95
C GLY A 139 -12.91 -6.75 -7.88
N ASP A 140 -14.15 -6.29 -7.70
CA ASP A 140 -15.34 -7.15 -7.66
C ASP A 140 -15.57 -7.91 -8.98
N VAL A 141 -15.27 -7.27 -10.13
CA VAL A 141 -15.36 -7.91 -11.45
C VAL A 141 -14.33 -9.02 -11.63
N LEU A 142 -13.13 -8.81 -11.10
CA LEU A 142 -12.01 -9.74 -11.21
C LEU A 142 -12.00 -10.82 -10.13
N GLN A 143 -12.78 -10.64 -9.06
CA GLN A 143 -12.82 -11.56 -7.93
C GLN A 143 -13.52 -12.87 -8.26
N ASP A 144 -12.98 -13.96 -7.70
CA ASP A 144 -13.63 -15.26 -7.67
C ASP A 144 -14.89 -15.20 -6.81
N HIS A 145 -16.05 -15.38 -7.46
CA HIS A 145 -17.35 -15.32 -6.80
C HIS A 145 -17.65 -16.56 -5.94
N ASP A 146 -16.94 -17.68 -6.17
CA ASP A 146 -17.06 -18.88 -5.35
C ASP A 146 -16.24 -18.80 -4.06
N ASP A 147 -15.28 -17.86 -3.99
CA ASP A 147 -14.43 -17.59 -2.82
C ASP A 147 -14.26 -16.08 -2.57
N PRO A 148 -15.33 -15.38 -2.14
CA PRO A 148 -15.34 -13.93 -1.97
C PRO A 148 -14.48 -13.42 -0.81
N ASP A 149 -13.98 -14.30 0.06
CA ASP A 149 -13.13 -13.91 1.19
C ASP A 149 -11.64 -14.02 0.85
N SER A 150 -11.27 -14.82 -0.15
CA SER A 150 -9.87 -15.03 -0.50
C SER A 150 -9.20 -13.86 -1.22
N ARG A 151 -9.94 -12.92 -1.84
CA ARG A 151 -9.41 -11.97 -2.85
C ARG A 151 -8.69 -12.67 -4.02
N ARG A 152 -9.05 -13.92 -4.31
CA ARG A 152 -8.51 -14.64 -5.46
C ARG A 152 -9.12 -14.09 -6.74
N MET A 153 -8.31 -13.95 -7.79
CA MET A 153 -8.80 -13.63 -9.12
C MET A 153 -9.56 -14.81 -9.71
N ARG A 154 -10.72 -14.56 -10.33
CA ARG A 154 -11.54 -15.58 -10.99
C ARG A 154 -10.74 -16.32 -12.07
N PRO A 155 -10.89 -17.65 -12.19
CA PRO A 155 -10.07 -18.46 -13.09
C PRO A 155 -10.47 -18.35 -14.57
N ASP A 156 -11.68 -17.84 -14.87
CA ASP A 156 -12.28 -17.79 -16.20
C ASP A 156 -12.16 -16.41 -16.88
N ILE A 157 -11.36 -15.49 -16.32
CA ILE A 157 -11.08 -14.19 -16.96
C ILE A 157 -10.36 -14.40 -18.30
N SER A 158 -10.88 -13.80 -19.36
CA SER A 158 -10.28 -13.93 -20.69
C SER A 158 -9.03 -13.06 -20.84
N ASP A 159 -8.06 -13.50 -21.64
CA ASP A 159 -6.87 -12.69 -21.97
C ASP A 159 -7.27 -11.34 -22.57
N ALA A 160 -8.32 -11.28 -23.41
CA ALA A 160 -8.81 -10.02 -24.00
C ALA A 160 -9.34 -9.03 -22.94
N SER A 161 -10.00 -9.52 -21.89
CA SER A 161 -10.44 -8.70 -20.77
C SER A 161 -9.25 -8.17 -19.98
N LEU A 162 -8.26 -9.03 -19.68
CA LEU A 162 -7.01 -8.62 -19.02
C LEU A 162 -6.25 -7.58 -19.84
N GLU A 163 -6.15 -7.77 -21.16
CA GLU A 163 -5.51 -6.82 -22.06
C GLU A 163 -6.20 -5.46 -22.05
N THR A 164 -7.54 -5.43 -22.04
CA THR A 164 -8.32 -4.19 -21.96
C THR A 164 -8.03 -3.43 -20.68
N ILE A 165 -7.98 -4.14 -19.54
CA ILE A 165 -7.70 -3.57 -18.23
C ILE A 165 -6.24 -3.08 -18.14
N TYR A 166 -5.29 -3.97 -18.42
CA TYR A 166 -3.87 -3.69 -18.28
C TYR A 166 -3.40 -2.56 -19.20
N ARG A 167 -3.96 -2.44 -20.41
CA ARG A 167 -3.62 -1.34 -21.33
C ARG A 167 -3.96 0.03 -20.78
N GLN A 168 -5.12 0.17 -20.14
CA GLN A 168 -5.49 1.43 -19.48
C GLN A 168 -4.57 1.72 -18.29
N ILE A 169 -4.27 0.72 -17.47
CA ILE A 169 -3.37 0.87 -16.31
C ILE A 169 -1.93 1.21 -16.75
N VAL A 170 -1.44 0.58 -17.81
CA VAL A 170 -0.14 0.91 -18.43
C VAL A 170 -0.12 2.37 -18.88
N ARG A 171 -1.16 2.85 -19.56
CA ARG A 171 -1.28 4.26 -19.95
C ARG A 171 -1.26 5.20 -18.75
N PHE A 172 -1.91 4.84 -17.65
CA PHE A 172 -1.85 5.62 -16.41
C PHE A 172 -0.42 5.65 -15.84
N ASN A 173 0.24 4.49 -15.73
CA ASN A 173 1.62 4.42 -15.27
C ASN A 173 2.60 5.21 -16.16
N LEU A 174 2.43 5.17 -17.48
CA LEU A 174 3.24 5.98 -18.40
C LEU A 174 3.04 7.49 -18.16
N GLN A 175 1.82 7.94 -17.85
CA GLN A 175 1.57 9.33 -17.46
C GLN A 175 2.20 9.67 -16.11
N ILE A 176 1.98 8.85 -15.08
CA ILE A 176 2.58 9.02 -13.75
C ILE A 176 4.11 9.07 -13.85
N SER A 177 4.71 8.27 -14.73
CA SER A 177 6.16 8.21 -14.92
C SER A 177 6.77 9.52 -15.41
N LYS A 178 5.97 10.44 -15.98
CA LYS A 178 6.43 11.77 -16.39
C LYS A 178 6.62 12.70 -15.20
N LEU A 179 5.93 12.45 -14.09
CA LEU A 179 6.09 13.21 -12.86
C LEU A 179 7.43 12.85 -12.18
N GLY A 180 8.12 13.86 -11.69
CA GLY A 180 9.36 13.78 -10.94
C GLY A 180 9.21 14.33 -9.53
N PHE A 181 10.14 13.96 -8.65
CA PHE A 181 10.17 14.44 -7.28
C PHE A 181 11.61 14.70 -6.84
N SER A 182 11.83 15.70 -5.99
CA SER A 182 13.18 16.09 -5.58
C SER A 182 13.85 15.11 -4.62
N HIS A 183 13.06 14.40 -3.80
CA HIS A 183 13.51 13.45 -2.80
C HIS A 183 12.52 12.29 -2.69
N ILE A 184 12.96 11.18 -2.07
CA ILE A 184 12.07 10.13 -1.59
C ILE A 184 11.40 10.62 -0.29
N GLY A 185 10.07 10.56 -0.28
CA GLY A 185 9.21 11.07 0.79
C GLY A 185 7.78 11.28 0.29
N SER A 186 6.87 11.75 1.13
CA SER A 186 5.47 11.95 0.73
C SER A 186 5.16 13.41 0.41
N LEU A 187 4.15 13.60 -0.44
CA LEU A 187 3.58 14.92 -0.70
C LEU A 187 2.89 15.46 0.56
N SER A 188 2.88 16.78 0.68
CA SER A 188 2.23 17.52 1.77
C SER A 188 1.67 18.82 1.23
N ALA A 189 0.93 19.58 2.06
CA ALA A 189 0.47 20.92 1.71
C ALA A 189 1.60 21.92 1.41
N THR A 190 2.84 21.61 1.79
CA THR A 190 4.03 22.42 1.50
C THR A 190 4.77 22.00 0.24
N SER A 191 4.35 20.91 -0.41
CA SER A 191 4.92 20.46 -1.67
C SER A 191 4.49 21.38 -2.81
N GLN A 192 5.42 21.76 -3.67
CA GLN A 192 5.17 22.67 -4.80
C GLN A 192 5.75 22.07 -6.08
N MET A 193 5.08 22.30 -7.20
CA MET A 193 5.66 21.97 -8.50
C MET A 193 6.82 22.94 -8.77
N GLY A 194 7.96 22.41 -9.19
CA GLY A 194 9.12 23.21 -9.58
C GLY A 194 8.89 23.98 -10.88
N ASP A 195 9.81 24.90 -11.17
CA ASP A 195 9.75 25.75 -12.38
C ASP A 195 9.77 24.93 -13.69
N ASP A 196 10.23 23.68 -13.66
CA ASP A 196 10.20 22.76 -14.79
C ASP A 196 8.79 22.21 -15.11
N GLY A 197 7.81 22.46 -14.23
CA GLY A 197 6.43 21.99 -14.36
C GLY A 197 6.28 20.47 -14.26
N CYS A 198 7.33 19.74 -13.88
CA CYS A 198 7.36 18.28 -13.89
C CYS A 198 7.91 17.68 -12.59
N THR A 199 8.66 18.43 -11.78
CA THR A 199 9.29 17.94 -10.55
C THR A 199 8.68 18.61 -9.31
N ALA A 200 8.00 17.85 -8.45
CA ALA A 200 7.47 18.36 -7.19
C ALA A 200 8.51 18.32 -6.05
N THR A 201 8.48 19.33 -5.16
CA THR A 201 9.31 19.36 -3.95
C THR A 201 8.75 18.43 -2.87
N ILE A 202 9.64 17.75 -2.15
CA ILE A 202 9.28 16.83 -1.06
C ILE A 202 9.97 17.26 0.23
N HIS A 203 9.17 17.36 1.30
CA HIS A 203 9.61 17.84 2.62
C HIS A 203 9.12 16.95 3.78
N ALA A 204 8.31 15.94 3.48
CA ALA A 204 7.75 15.03 4.47
C ALA A 204 8.24 13.59 4.26
N ARG A 205 8.32 12.84 5.36
CA ARG A 205 8.69 11.43 5.36
C ARG A 205 7.79 10.58 4.46
N PRO A 206 8.31 9.49 3.89
CA PRO A 206 7.44 8.52 3.23
C PRO A 206 6.50 7.89 4.26
N VAL A 207 5.21 7.81 3.92
CA VAL A 207 4.19 7.09 4.68
C VAL A 207 3.77 5.88 3.86
N SER A 208 4.60 4.83 3.90
CA SER A 208 4.34 3.58 3.17
C SER A 208 3.37 2.67 3.92
N TRP A 209 2.72 1.78 3.17
CA TRP A 209 1.88 0.72 3.73
C TRP A 209 2.65 -0.14 4.73
N LYS A 210 3.89 -0.48 4.40
CA LYS A 210 4.77 -1.30 5.25
C LYS A 210 5.01 -0.67 6.61
N MET A 211 5.38 0.62 6.64
CA MET A 211 5.59 1.34 7.90
C MET A 211 4.31 1.35 8.73
N HIS A 212 3.17 1.59 8.07
CA HIS A 212 1.86 1.55 8.71
C HIS A 212 1.60 0.21 9.39
N GLU A 213 1.73 -0.90 8.65
CA GLU A 213 1.44 -2.23 9.18
C GLU A 213 2.41 -2.65 10.30
N THR A 214 3.70 -2.31 10.20
CA THR A 214 4.67 -2.59 11.27
C THR A 214 4.25 -1.98 12.61
N LEU A 215 3.67 -0.78 12.61
CA LEU A 215 3.11 -0.17 13.82
C LEU A 215 1.72 -0.70 14.15
N ASN A 216 0.84 -0.78 13.15
CA ASN A 216 -0.55 -1.13 13.33
C ASN A 216 -0.69 -2.55 13.88
N VAL A 217 -0.23 -3.56 13.14
CA VAL A 217 -0.39 -4.96 13.52
C VAL A 217 0.86 -5.55 14.20
N GLY A 218 2.03 -4.89 14.08
CA GLY A 218 3.26 -5.33 14.75
C GLY A 218 3.54 -4.64 16.09
N GLY A 219 2.90 -3.51 16.36
CA GLY A 219 3.12 -2.72 17.58
C GLY A 219 4.49 -2.05 17.67
N VAL A 220 5.26 -1.98 16.56
CA VAL A 220 6.60 -1.39 16.53
C VAL A 220 6.57 -0.09 15.73
N ASP A 221 6.95 1.01 16.37
CA ASP A 221 6.97 2.32 15.72
C ASP A 221 8.25 2.53 14.91
N VAL A 222 8.12 2.52 13.59
CA VAL A 222 9.19 2.79 12.61
C VAL A 222 9.03 4.15 11.91
N PHE A 223 8.02 4.92 12.30
CA PHE A 223 7.74 6.26 11.79
C PHE A 223 8.69 7.25 12.46
N GLY A 224 9.88 7.47 11.85
CA GLY A 224 10.89 8.43 12.31
C GLY A 224 10.41 9.90 12.27
N SER A 225 11.31 10.88 12.23
CA SER A 225 10.88 12.29 12.16
C SER A 225 9.98 12.57 10.94
N PRO A 226 8.88 13.34 11.07
CA PRO A 226 8.04 13.77 9.94
C PRO A 226 8.80 14.50 8.82
N ALA A 227 9.96 15.11 9.14
CA ALA A 227 10.80 15.82 8.17
C ALA A 227 11.87 14.95 7.48
N THR A 228 11.95 13.65 7.81
CA THR A 228 12.98 12.76 7.25
C THR A 228 12.69 12.45 5.78
N THR A 229 13.52 12.93 4.87
CA THR A 229 13.48 12.59 3.44
C THR A 229 14.79 11.93 3.01
N PHE A 230 14.80 11.27 1.85
CA PHE A 230 16.01 10.63 1.33
C PHE A 230 16.38 11.19 -0.04
N SER A 231 17.64 11.59 -0.19
CA SER A 231 18.20 12.01 -1.49
C SER A 231 18.76 10.84 -2.29
N SER A 232 18.67 9.61 -1.77
CA SER A 232 19.15 8.42 -2.47
C SER A 232 18.37 7.14 -2.21
N VAL A 233 18.37 6.26 -3.20
CA VAL A 233 17.80 4.91 -3.12
C VAL A 233 18.57 4.08 -2.10
N THR A 234 19.89 4.20 -2.05
CA THR A 234 20.74 3.51 -1.06
C THR A 234 20.31 3.84 0.37
N ASP A 235 20.15 5.12 0.70
CA ASP A 235 19.76 5.55 2.05
C ASP A 235 18.34 5.07 2.38
N TYR A 236 17.42 5.18 1.41
CA TYR A 236 16.04 4.73 1.60
C TYR A 236 15.94 3.20 1.82
N PHE A 237 16.58 2.40 0.98
CA PHE A 237 16.58 0.94 1.15
C PHE A 237 17.27 0.50 2.44
N THR A 238 18.35 1.19 2.83
CA THR A 238 19.01 0.95 4.12
C THR A 238 18.06 1.25 5.29
N GLN A 239 17.33 2.37 5.23
CA GLN A 239 16.35 2.71 6.25
C GLN A 239 15.21 1.68 6.32
N VAL A 240 14.68 1.22 5.18
CA VAL A 240 13.63 0.19 5.17
C VAL A 240 14.14 -1.12 5.78
N ALA A 241 15.35 -1.56 5.43
CA ALA A 241 15.95 -2.76 6.02
C ALA A 241 16.25 -2.60 7.52
N ASP A 242 16.64 -1.41 7.97
CA ASP A 242 16.82 -1.12 9.39
C ASP A 242 15.49 -1.14 10.15
N ASN A 243 14.41 -0.69 9.52
CA ASN A 243 13.05 -0.81 10.06
C ASN A 243 12.62 -2.29 10.17
N ASP A 244 12.90 -3.12 9.17
CA ASP A 244 12.64 -4.57 9.22
C ASP A 244 13.43 -5.24 10.36
N TRP A 245 14.70 -4.87 10.52
CA TRP A 245 15.53 -5.34 11.64
C TRP A 245 15.00 -4.90 12.99
N ARG A 246 14.53 -3.67 13.09
CA ARG A 246 13.92 -3.14 14.31
C ARG A 246 12.64 -3.90 14.64
N HIS A 247 11.78 -4.11 13.65
CA HIS A 247 10.56 -4.90 13.77
C HIS A 247 10.86 -6.33 14.27
N LEU A 248 11.81 -7.02 13.64
CA LEU A 248 12.24 -8.36 14.03
C LEU A 248 12.77 -8.41 15.47
N ARG A 249 13.49 -7.39 15.92
CA ARG A 249 14.06 -7.33 17.28
C ARG A 249 13.01 -6.99 18.31
N GLU A 250 12.23 -5.93 18.10
CA GLU A 250 11.34 -5.32 19.10
C GLU A 250 10.00 -6.03 19.25
N GLN A 251 9.43 -6.60 18.17
CA GLN A 251 8.18 -7.34 18.30
C GLN A 251 8.44 -8.67 19.02
N LEU A 252 7.72 -8.92 20.12
CA LEU A 252 8.03 -10.05 20.99
C LEU A 252 7.78 -11.41 20.33
N ASN A 253 6.72 -11.53 19.51
CA ASN A 253 6.38 -12.72 18.73
C ASN A 253 6.82 -12.62 17.26
N SER A 254 7.92 -11.94 16.96
CA SER A 254 8.45 -11.87 15.59
C SER A 254 8.95 -13.23 15.07
N VAL A 255 9.11 -14.23 15.95
CA VAL A 255 9.57 -15.59 15.63
C VAL A 255 8.67 -16.65 16.30
N ASP A 256 8.63 -17.83 15.70
CA ASP A 256 7.76 -18.94 16.14
C ASP A 256 8.50 -19.93 17.05
N ASP A 257 9.76 -20.19 16.74
CA ASP A 257 10.66 -21.09 17.47
C ASP A 257 12.14 -20.75 17.20
N GLU A 258 13.06 -21.59 17.69
CA GLU A 258 14.51 -21.39 17.51
C GLU A 258 14.97 -21.46 16.05
N ASP A 259 14.36 -22.33 15.25
CA ASP A 259 14.74 -22.55 13.86
C ASP A 259 14.25 -21.40 13.00
N ASP A 260 13.01 -20.95 13.19
CA ASP A 260 12.48 -19.76 12.56
C ASP A 260 13.27 -18.50 12.96
N ALA A 261 13.64 -18.34 14.24
CA ALA A 261 14.48 -17.23 14.69
C ALA A 261 15.85 -17.22 14.00
N ARG A 262 16.48 -18.40 13.88
CA ARG A 262 17.76 -18.57 13.19
C ARG A 262 17.64 -18.21 11.71
N GLN A 263 16.63 -18.75 11.02
CA GLN A 263 16.43 -18.50 9.59
C GLN A 263 16.13 -17.03 9.30
N LYS A 264 15.23 -16.41 10.08
CA LYS A 264 14.93 -14.97 9.95
C LYS A 264 16.19 -14.14 10.15
N PHE A 265 16.98 -14.39 11.19
CA PHE A 265 18.22 -13.63 11.42
C PHE A 265 19.18 -13.73 10.23
N LEU A 266 19.42 -14.94 9.71
CA LEU A 266 20.31 -15.17 8.58
C LEU A 266 19.79 -14.49 7.31
N CYS A 267 18.52 -14.69 6.95
CA CYS A 267 17.91 -14.11 5.76
C CYS A 267 17.91 -12.57 5.79
N TRP A 268 17.57 -11.95 6.93
CA TRP A 268 17.60 -10.49 7.06
C TRP A 268 19.03 -9.92 7.09
N SER A 269 20.02 -10.71 7.53
CA SER A 269 21.44 -10.34 7.46
C SER A 269 21.92 -10.30 6.00
N VAL A 270 21.59 -11.34 5.23
CA VAL A 270 21.91 -11.41 3.81
C VAL A 270 21.14 -10.34 3.03
N PHE A 271 19.85 -10.17 3.28
CA PHE A 271 19.04 -9.13 2.62
C PHE A 271 19.66 -7.74 2.77
N LYS A 272 20.06 -7.37 3.99
CA LYS A 272 20.73 -6.09 4.23
C LYS A 272 22.09 -5.99 3.52
N ALA A 273 22.87 -7.07 3.49
CA ALA A 273 24.15 -7.12 2.77
C ALA A 273 23.99 -7.02 1.24
N LEU A 274 22.83 -7.44 0.70
CA LEU A 274 22.54 -7.40 -0.73
C LEU A 274 22.10 -6.03 -1.24
N ILE A 275 21.73 -5.08 -0.37
CA ILE A 275 21.23 -3.74 -0.76
C ILE A 275 22.08 -3.08 -1.87
N PRO A 276 23.42 -2.99 -1.76
CA PRO A 276 24.23 -2.33 -2.79
C PRO A 276 24.16 -3.00 -4.17
N ARG A 277 23.83 -4.30 -4.22
CA ARG A 277 23.67 -5.06 -5.48
C ARG A 277 22.33 -4.78 -6.17
N PHE A 278 21.34 -4.33 -5.39
CA PHE A 278 20.00 -4.01 -5.88
C PHE A 278 19.76 -2.52 -6.09
N VAL A 279 20.73 -1.66 -5.79
CA VAL A 279 20.69 -0.25 -6.17
C VAL A 279 21.27 -0.07 -7.56
N THR A 280 20.46 0.50 -8.47
CA THR A 280 20.95 0.87 -9.80
C THR A 280 21.71 2.18 -9.71
N ALA A 281 23.05 2.14 -9.80
CA ALA A 281 23.92 3.29 -9.53
C ALA A 281 23.54 4.57 -10.30
N ARG A 282 23.14 4.46 -11.58
CA ARG A 282 22.69 5.60 -12.39
C ARG A 282 21.40 6.27 -11.88
N TYR A 283 20.60 5.55 -11.08
CA TYR A 283 19.34 6.02 -10.52
C TYR A 283 19.37 6.21 -9.00
N ASP A 284 20.54 6.07 -8.37
CA ASP A 284 20.66 6.17 -6.91
C ASP A 284 20.20 7.54 -6.40
N LYS A 285 20.51 8.62 -7.12
CA LYS A 285 20.10 9.99 -6.78
C LYS A 285 18.84 10.46 -7.52
N GLY A 286 18.06 9.52 -8.07
CA GLY A 286 16.85 9.78 -8.84
C GLY A 286 17.01 9.45 -10.34
N PRO A 287 15.95 9.65 -11.15
CA PRO A 287 14.72 10.35 -10.77
C PRO A 287 13.88 9.55 -9.76
N PHE A 288 13.14 10.26 -8.92
CA PHE A 288 12.14 9.67 -8.03
C PHE A 288 10.75 9.78 -8.67
N LYS A 289 9.90 8.78 -8.44
CA LYS A 289 8.59 8.60 -9.07
C LYS A 289 7.50 8.38 -8.04
N LEU A 290 6.27 8.75 -8.38
CA LEU A 290 5.13 8.55 -7.50
C LEU A 290 4.81 7.06 -7.43
N ILE A 291 4.93 6.48 -6.24
CA ILE A 291 4.51 5.13 -5.91
C ILE A 291 3.28 5.26 -5.02
N CYS A 292 2.25 4.47 -5.31
CA CYS A 292 1.11 4.27 -4.43
C CYS A 292 1.05 2.78 -4.09
N ASP A 293 1.27 2.44 -2.81
CA ASP A 293 1.35 1.03 -2.39
C ASP A 293 0.00 0.30 -2.57
N ASP A 294 -1.11 1.03 -2.59
CA ASP A 294 -2.48 0.51 -2.77
C ASP A 294 -3.00 0.69 -4.22
N PHE A 295 -2.13 1.06 -5.17
CA PHE A 295 -2.54 1.19 -6.57
C PHE A 295 -2.81 -0.19 -7.18
N GLY A 296 -4.04 -0.43 -7.62
CA GLY A 296 -4.43 -1.66 -8.31
C GLY A 296 -5.93 -1.75 -8.60
N PRO A 297 -6.38 -2.85 -9.23
CA PRO A 297 -7.76 -3.00 -9.69
C PRO A 297 -8.84 -2.86 -8.61
N ALA A 298 -8.53 -3.20 -7.35
CA ALA A 298 -9.47 -3.02 -6.23
C ALA A 298 -9.85 -1.54 -5.99
N ASN A 299 -9.03 -0.62 -6.46
CA ASN A 299 -9.21 0.83 -6.32
C ASN A 299 -9.54 1.52 -7.66
N MET A 300 -10.13 0.77 -8.59
CA MET A 300 -10.55 1.27 -9.90
C MET A 300 -12.04 1.00 -10.11
N ILE A 301 -12.76 1.97 -10.67
CA ILE A 301 -14.17 1.87 -11.04
C ILE A 301 -14.24 1.80 -12.56
N VAL A 302 -14.92 0.78 -13.08
CA VAL A 302 -15.23 0.65 -14.50
C VAL A 302 -16.67 1.04 -14.80
N ASN A 303 -16.93 1.50 -16.02
CA ASN A 303 -18.26 1.87 -16.47
C ASN A 303 -19.26 0.70 -16.37
N ASN A 304 -18.84 -0.52 -16.72
CA ASN A 304 -19.58 -1.77 -16.56
C ASN A 304 -18.66 -2.99 -16.71
N ALA A 305 -19.18 -4.18 -16.37
CA ALA A 305 -18.42 -5.44 -16.39
C ALA A 305 -18.16 -6.02 -17.80
N GLN A 306 -18.73 -5.42 -18.85
CA GLN A 306 -18.56 -5.87 -20.24
C GLN A 306 -17.50 -5.06 -20.98
N GLU A 307 -17.54 -3.73 -20.87
CA GLU A 307 -16.65 -2.80 -21.59
C GLU A 307 -15.35 -2.52 -20.83
N LEU A 308 -15.38 -2.68 -19.50
CA LEU A 308 -14.19 -2.58 -18.62
C LEU A 308 -13.41 -1.26 -18.78
N GLN A 309 -14.08 -0.16 -19.16
CA GLN A 309 -13.44 1.14 -19.26
C GLN A 309 -13.33 1.76 -17.88
N ILE A 310 -12.11 2.07 -17.44
CA ILE A 310 -11.84 2.67 -16.14
C ILE A 310 -12.29 4.13 -16.18
N VAL A 311 -13.30 4.44 -15.38
CA VAL A 311 -13.91 5.78 -15.26
C VAL A 311 -13.52 6.49 -13.98
N SER A 312 -12.81 5.82 -13.07
CA SER A 312 -12.21 6.43 -11.88
C SER A 312 -11.12 5.55 -11.28
N VAL A 313 -10.04 6.17 -10.82
CA VAL A 313 -9.04 5.61 -9.93
C VAL A 313 -9.15 6.33 -8.59
N ILE A 314 -9.48 5.56 -7.56
CA ILE A 314 -9.71 6.05 -6.20
C ILE A 314 -8.58 5.61 -5.27
N ASP A 315 -8.66 6.00 -4.00
CA ASP A 315 -7.81 5.51 -2.92
C ASP A 315 -6.31 5.67 -3.22
N TRP A 316 -5.88 6.92 -3.44
CA TRP A 316 -4.47 7.30 -3.58
C TRP A 316 -3.73 7.37 -2.23
N GLU A 317 -4.16 6.57 -1.27
CA GLU A 317 -3.53 6.44 0.04
C GLU A 317 -2.19 5.71 -0.06
N TRP A 318 -1.33 5.91 0.95
CA TRP A 318 0.02 5.31 0.99
C TRP A 318 0.89 5.71 -0.21
N SER A 319 0.65 6.91 -0.73
CA SER A 319 1.42 7.49 -1.83
C SER A 319 2.69 8.18 -1.33
N TYR A 320 3.80 7.97 -2.04
CA TYR A 320 5.08 8.61 -1.78
C TYR A 320 5.91 8.68 -3.06
N ALA A 321 6.78 9.68 -3.15
CA ALA A 321 7.89 9.68 -4.09
C ALA A 321 8.90 8.61 -3.68
N GLY A 322 9.23 7.70 -4.60
CA GLY A 322 10.14 6.59 -4.38
C GLY A 322 11.09 6.32 -5.56
N PRO A 323 11.97 5.32 -5.43
CA PRO A 323 12.94 4.93 -6.46
C PRO A 323 12.29 4.57 -7.82
N LEU A 324 12.86 5.03 -8.93
CA LEU A 324 12.44 4.65 -10.29
C LEU A 324 12.38 3.13 -10.49
N GLN A 325 13.37 2.41 -9.95
CA GLN A 325 13.46 0.96 -10.04
C GLN A 325 12.35 0.22 -9.27
N LEU A 326 11.79 0.82 -8.22
CA LEU A 326 10.59 0.29 -7.57
C LEU A 326 9.36 0.57 -8.45
N PHE A 327 9.21 1.79 -8.96
CA PHE A 327 8.09 2.17 -9.82
C PHE A 327 7.93 1.24 -11.04
N TRP A 328 9.03 0.87 -11.71
CA TRP A 328 9.02 -0.05 -12.85
C TRP A 328 9.26 -1.53 -12.49
N SER A 329 9.18 -1.89 -11.21
CA SER A 329 9.16 -3.28 -10.80
C SER A 329 7.82 -3.94 -11.21
N PRO A 330 7.79 -5.25 -11.50
CA PRO A 330 6.57 -5.97 -11.83
C PRO A 330 5.40 -5.67 -10.86
N PRO A 331 4.17 -5.44 -11.37
CA PRO A 331 3.05 -5.06 -10.52
C PRO A 331 2.72 -6.16 -9.51
N ARG A 332 2.52 -5.77 -8.25
CA ARG A 332 2.19 -6.72 -7.17
C ARG A 332 0.77 -7.27 -7.25
N TRP A 333 -0.11 -6.57 -7.94
CA TRP A 333 -1.56 -6.82 -7.98
C TRP A 333 -2.04 -7.62 -9.19
N LEU A 334 -1.14 -8.20 -10.01
CA LEU A 334 -1.54 -8.92 -11.24
C LEU A 334 -2.57 -10.04 -10.99
N LEU A 335 -2.54 -10.65 -9.80
CA LEU A 335 -3.53 -11.66 -9.35
C LEU A 335 -4.44 -11.15 -8.23
N MET A 336 -4.58 -9.83 -8.08
CA MET A 336 -5.22 -9.12 -6.96
C MET A 336 -4.61 -9.38 -5.56
N GLN A 337 -3.67 -10.32 -5.48
CA GLN A 337 -2.88 -10.64 -4.30
C GLN A 337 -1.40 -10.49 -4.63
N THR A 338 -0.64 -10.05 -3.64
CA THR A 338 0.81 -9.95 -3.74
C THR A 338 1.49 -11.32 -3.58
N PRO A 339 2.57 -11.62 -4.33
CA PRO A 339 3.40 -12.80 -4.12
C PRO A 339 3.90 -12.99 -2.68
N ASN A 340 3.99 -11.92 -1.89
CA ASN A 340 4.41 -11.98 -0.50
C ASN A 340 3.48 -12.83 0.40
N THR A 341 2.22 -13.07 0.01
CA THR A 341 1.29 -13.91 0.78
C THR A 341 1.31 -15.38 0.38
N TRP A 342 2.14 -15.76 -0.60
CA TRP A 342 2.19 -17.12 -1.14
C TRP A 342 3.31 -17.95 -0.53
N SER A 343 3.06 -19.25 -0.41
CA SER A 343 4.06 -20.22 0.03
C SER A 343 5.00 -20.62 -1.10
N VAL A 344 6.15 -21.24 -0.77
CA VAL A 344 7.24 -21.59 -1.70
C VAL A 344 6.81 -22.39 -2.95
N SER A 345 5.73 -23.16 -2.89
CA SER A 345 5.29 -24.09 -3.95
C SER A 345 3.94 -23.72 -4.58
N ASP A 346 3.60 -22.44 -4.57
CA ASP A 346 2.30 -21.96 -4.98
C ASP A 346 2.11 -21.91 -6.51
N GLU A 347 1.08 -22.58 -7.02
CA GLU A 347 0.72 -22.57 -8.44
C GLU A 347 0.43 -21.15 -8.97
N ARG A 348 0.04 -20.22 -8.08
CA ARG A 348 -0.14 -18.80 -8.43
C ARG A 348 1.11 -18.16 -9.00
N LEU A 349 2.31 -18.65 -8.69
CA LEU A 349 3.54 -18.13 -9.26
C LEU A 349 3.62 -18.33 -10.78
N GLN A 350 3.14 -19.46 -11.30
CA GLN A 350 3.09 -19.71 -12.74
C GLN A 350 2.08 -18.77 -13.40
N GLN A 351 0.90 -18.61 -12.79
CA GLN A 351 -0.14 -17.72 -13.27
C GLN A 351 0.30 -16.25 -13.26
N TYR A 352 0.99 -15.83 -12.21
CA TYR A 352 1.56 -14.48 -12.09
C TYR A 352 2.55 -14.19 -13.22
N ASN A 353 3.45 -15.15 -13.51
CA ASN A 353 4.41 -15.01 -14.61
C ASN A 353 3.72 -14.88 -15.97
N ARG A 354 2.66 -15.65 -16.24
CA ARG A 354 1.86 -15.52 -17.47
C ARG A 354 1.25 -14.12 -17.60
N TYR A 355 0.64 -13.60 -16.54
CA TYR A 355 0.04 -12.26 -16.58
C TYR A 355 1.08 -11.16 -16.66
N LEU A 356 2.26 -11.37 -16.08
CA LEU A 356 3.40 -10.48 -16.25
C LEU A 356 3.86 -10.45 -17.72
N ASP A 357 3.84 -11.58 -18.43
CA ASP A 357 4.15 -11.62 -19.87
C ASP A 357 3.14 -10.80 -20.69
N ILE A 358 1.84 -10.90 -20.37
CA ILE A 358 0.78 -10.08 -20.98
C ILE A 358 1.02 -8.59 -20.69
N TYR A 359 1.27 -8.24 -19.42
CA TYR A 359 1.50 -6.86 -19.00
C TYR A 359 2.73 -6.25 -19.69
N LEU A 360 3.85 -6.99 -19.74
CA LEU A 360 5.08 -6.57 -20.41
C LEU A 360 4.86 -6.30 -21.90
N ARG A 361 4.15 -7.20 -22.60
CA ARG A 361 3.84 -7.03 -24.02
C ARG A 361 3.01 -5.76 -24.25
N ILE A 362 1.99 -5.52 -23.43
CA ILE A 362 1.17 -4.31 -23.50
C ILE A 362 2.00 -3.06 -23.23
N LEU A 363 2.89 -3.11 -22.23
CA LEU A 363 3.79 -2.00 -21.92
C LEU A 363 4.65 -1.63 -23.13
N GLU A 364 5.22 -2.60 -23.83
CA GLU A 364 5.98 -2.35 -25.06
C GLU A 364 5.14 -1.78 -26.21
N GLU A 365 3.93 -2.29 -26.39
CA GLU A 365 3.01 -1.79 -27.41
C GLU A 365 2.67 -0.31 -27.16
N GLU A 366 2.37 0.05 -25.91
CA GLU A 366 2.02 1.43 -25.54
C GLU A 366 3.24 2.36 -25.54
N GLU A 367 4.44 1.85 -25.25
CA GLU A 367 5.69 2.60 -25.47
C GLU A 367 5.88 2.98 -26.94
N ALA A 368 5.59 2.06 -27.86
CA ALA A 368 5.75 2.29 -29.30
C ALA A 368 4.75 3.33 -29.84
N VAL A 369 3.56 3.43 -29.26
CA VAL A 369 2.53 4.42 -29.65
C VAL A 369 2.87 5.83 -29.18
N GLY A 370 3.68 5.99 -28.11
CA GLY A 370 3.94 7.25 -27.41
C GLY A 370 5.05 8.17 -27.96
N CYS A 371 5.69 7.82 -29.08
CA CYS A 371 6.79 8.47 -29.84
C CYS A 371 8.14 7.72 -29.85
N GLU A 372 8.66 7.66 -31.08
CA GLU A 372 9.99 7.21 -31.51
C GLU A 372 11.11 8.11 -30.91
N GLU A 373 12.30 7.52 -30.69
CA GLU A 373 13.60 8.16 -30.37
C GLU A 373 14.06 8.39 -28.91
N ALA A 374 13.23 8.32 -27.85
CA ALA A 374 13.70 8.74 -26.50
C ALA A 374 14.34 7.66 -25.60
N PHE A 375 14.25 6.37 -25.94
CA PHE A 375 14.65 5.30 -25.01
C PHE A 375 15.28 4.14 -25.76
N THR A 376 16.60 3.96 -25.68
CA THR A 376 17.25 2.71 -26.13
C THR A 376 17.56 1.79 -24.95
N ASP A 377 18.01 2.32 -23.80
CA ASP A 377 18.35 1.54 -22.58
C ASP A 377 17.52 1.88 -21.32
N ASP A 378 16.55 2.80 -21.44
CA ASP A 378 15.75 3.33 -20.32
C ASP A 378 14.23 3.09 -20.50
N ARG A 379 13.83 2.21 -21.43
CA ARG A 379 12.41 1.88 -21.63
C ARG A 379 11.84 1.23 -20.38
N PRO A 380 10.65 1.65 -19.91
CA PRO A 380 9.93 0.96 -18.83
C PRO A 380 9.88 -0.57 -18.95
N SER A 381 9.58 -1.10 -20.14
CA SER A 381 9.54 -2.53 -20.44
C SER A 381 10.91 -3.20 -20.30
N ALA A 382 11.97 -2.54 -20.77
CA ALA A 382 13.35 -3.02 -20.64
C ALA A 382 13.79 -3.04 -19.17
N LEU A 383 13.48 -1.99 -18.41
CA LEU A 383 13.74 -1.91 -16.96
C LEU A 383 13.01 -3.03 -16.20
N MET A 384 11.73 -3.25 -16.51
CA MET A 384 10.94 -4.31 -15.89
C MET A 384 11.46 -5.71 -16.24
N ARG A 385 11.89 -5.95 -17.49
CA ARG A 385 12.55 -7.21 -17.87
C ARG A 385 13.86 -7.44 -17.17
N GLN A 386 14.69 -6.41 -17.06
CA GLN A 386 15.94 -6.48 -16.32
C GLN A 386 15.66 -6.82 -14.86
N CYS A 387 14.67 -6.16 -14.25
CA CYS A 387 14.21 -6.38 -12.88
C CYS A 387 13.76 -7.84 -12.64
N ARG A 388 13.09 -8.45 -13.62
CA ARG A 388 12.73 -9.87 -13.60
C ARG A 388 13.94 -10.79 -13.75
N ALA A 389 14.83 -10.49 -14.70
CA ALA A 389 15.95 -11.35 -15.07
C ALA A 389 17.03 -11.45 -13.99
N ASN A 390 17.30 -10.36 -13.26
CA ASN A 390 18.33 -10.30 -12.22
C ASN A 390 17.80 -10.57 -10.80
N GLY A 391 16.51 -10.86 -10.64
CA GLY A 391 15.85 -11.09 -9.36
C GLY A 391 15.53 -9.82 -8.55
N SER A 392 15.76 -8.61 -9.08
CA SER A 392 15.42 -7.35 -8.40
C SER A 392 13.95 -7.27 -8.00
N MET A 393 13.04 -7.85 -8.80
CA MET A 393 11.61 -7.81 -8.46
C MET A 393 11.33 -8.46 -7.10
N TRP A 394 12.03 -9.55 -6.77
CA TRP A 394 11.87 -10.24 -5.49
C TRP A 394 12.44 -9.45 -4.31
N PHE A 395 13.57 -8.77 -4.52
CA PHE A 395 14.09 -7.80 -3.56
C PHE A 395 13.10 -6.65 -3.32
N HIS A 396 12.52 -6.10 -4.39
CA HIS A 396 11.53 -5.02 -4.32
C HIS A 396 10.25 -5.46 -3.60
N HIS A 397 9.76 -6.68 -3.83
CA HIS A 397 8.64 -7.25 -3.07
C HIS A 397 8.91 -7.27 -1.56
N ILE A 398 10.14 -7.57 -1.13
CA ILE A 398 10.52 -7.56 0.30
C ILE A 398 10.61 -6.13 0.83
N ILE A 399 11.10 -5.17 0.03
CA ILE A 399 11.13 -3.74 0.39
C ILE A 399 9.70 -3.21 0.60
N TRP A 400 8.78 -3.54 -0.29
CA TRP A 400 7.42 -3.01 -0.30
C TRP A 400 6.50 -3.58 0.77
N GLU A 401 6.61 -4.87 1.07
CA GLU A 401 5.67 -5.53 1.97
C GLU A 401 6.25 -5.68 3.38
N GLY A 402 5.37 -5.60 4.39
CA GLY A 402 5.72 -5.95 5.77
C GLY A 402 5.65 -7.45 6.03
N PHE A 403 6.02 -7.86 7.23
CA PHE A 403 5.77 -9.22 7.74
C PHE A 403 6.35 -10.37 6.89
N ASN A 404 7.37 -10.09 6.07
CA ASN A 404 8.00 -11.12 5.25
C ASN A 404 8.61 -12.25 6.09
N GLY A 405 8.73 -13.42 5.49
CA GLY A 405 9.32 -14.63 6.07
C GLY A 405 10.21 -15.39 5.09
N PRO A 406 11.24 -16.11 5.58
CA PRO A 406 12.12 -16.92 4.73
C PRO A 406 11.41 -17.98 3.88
N THR A 407 10.19 -18.37 4.25
CA THR A 407 9.38 -19.41 3.62
C THR A 407 8.34 -18.85 2.63
N GLN A 408 8.36 -17.55 2.35
CA GLN A 408 7.48 -16.93 1.36
C GLN A 408 8.18 -16.80 0.01
N VAL A 409 7.37 -16.73 -1.07
CA VAL A 409 7.87 -16.68 -2.45
C VAL A 409 8.96 -15.62 -2.66
N PRO A 410 8.87 -14.36 -2.20
CA PRO A 410 9.90 -13.38 -2.47
C PRO A 410 11.29 -13.74 -1.92
N PHE A 411 11.37 -14.28 -0.71
CA PHE A 411 12.65 -14.69 -0.13
C PHE A 411 13.22 -15.92 -0.85
N GLU A 412 12.38 -16.91 -1.15
CA GLU A 412 12.83 -18.09 -1.89
C GLU A 412 13.39 -17.69 -3.26
N GLN A 413 12.63 -16.88 -3.99
CA GLN A 413 12.99 -16.51 -5.35
C GLN A 413 14.21 -15.56 -5.38
N LEU A 414 14.36 -14.69 -4.36
CA LEU A 414 15.58 -13.90 -4.18
C LEU A 414 16.79 -14.81 -3.92
N ARG A 415 16.64 -15.82 -3.05
CA ARG A 415 17.69 -16.81 -2.78
C ARG A 415 18.06 -17.59 -4.05
N ALA A 416 17.06 -18.01 -4.83
CA ALA A 416 17.29 -18.72 -6.09
C ALA A 416 17.98 -17.84 -7.15
N ALA A 417 17.70 -16.53 -7.16
CA ALA A 417 18.33 -15.58 -8.07
C ALA A 417 19.78 -15.24 -7.70
N MET A 418 20.21 -15.48 -6.46
CA MET A 418 21.51 -15.09 -5.93
C MET A 418 22.39 -16.33 -5.65
N PRO A 419 23.35 -16.68 -6.54
CA PRO A 419 24.14 -17.90 -6.39
C PRO A 419 24.95 -17.99 -5.08
N ASP A 420 25.41 -16.86 -4.55
CA ASP A 420 26.21 -16.76 -3.33
C ASP A 420 25.36 -16.51 -2.06
N PHE A 421 24.03 -16.58 -2.15
CA PHE A 421 23.14 -16.31 -1.01
C PHE A 421 23.46 -17.21 0.20
N ASN A 422 23.67 -18.50 -0.04
CA ASN A 422 24.00 -19.47 1.01
C ASN A 422 25.41 -19.23 1.59
N ASP A 423 26.36 -18.77 0.78
CA ASP A 423 27.70 -18.42 1.25
C ASP A 423 27.64 -17.17 2.15
N LEU A 424 26.83 -16.18 1.79
CA LEU A 424 26.56 -15.00 2.62
C LEU A 424 25.89 -15.39 3.94
N MET A 425 24.96 -16.35 3.94
CA MET A 425 24.35 -16.88 5.18
C MET A 425 25.40 -17.57 6.05
N ALA A 426 26.28 -18.40 5.46
CA ALA A 426 27.33 -19.11 6.17
C ALA A 426 28.39 -18.18 6.77
N ALA A 427 28.57 -16.98 6.19
CA ALA A 427 29.49 -15.96 6.68
C ALA A 427 28.96 -15.20 7.92
N VAL A 428 27.66 -15.32 8.25
CA VAL A 428 27.08 -14.65 9.43
C VAL A 428 27.64 -15.29 10.71
N PRO A 429 28.17 -14.49 11.66
CA PRO A 429 28.78 -15.03 12.88
C PRO A 429 27.79 -15.85 13.72
N LYS A 430 28.08 -17.15 13.90
CA LYS A 430 27.23 -18.06 14.70
C LYS A 430 26.91 -17.52 16.10
N GLN A 431 27.87 -16.84 16.73
CA GLN A 431 27.67 -16.25 18.07
C GLN A 431 26.55 -15.20 18.08
N GLU A 432 26.44 -14.37 17.03
CA GLU A 432 25.38 -13.37 16.92
C GLU A 432 24.02 -14.02 16.72
N VAL A 433 23.98 -15.06 15.87
CA VAL A 433 22.79 -15.87 15.62
C VAL A 433 22.29 -16.52 16.91
N ASP A 434 23.16 -17.22 17.64
CA ASP A 434 22.82 -17.92 18.88
C ASP A 434 22.35 -16.92 19.97
N ALA A 435 23.00 -15.76 20.07
CA ALA A 435 22.59 -14.69 21.01
C ALA A 435 21.21 -14.10 20.66
N PHE A 436 20.93 -13.92 19.38
CA PHE A 436 19.62 -13.47 18.90
C PHE A 436 18.54 -14.51 19.19
N VAL A 437 18.77 -15.79 18.85
CA VAL A 437 17.83 -16.90 19.13
C VAL A 437 17.49 -16.96 20.61
N ALA A 438 18.49 -16.95 21.49
CA ALA A 438 18.28 -16.97 22.93
C ALA A 438 17.46 -15.77 23.42
N THR A 439 17.65 -14.60 22.83
CA THR A 439 16.87 -13.40 23.16
C THR A 439 15.42 -13.54 22.71
N LYS A 440 15.19 -13.99 21.48
CA LYS A 440 13.83 -14.14 20.96
C LYS A 440 13.03 -15.22 21.66
N MET A 441 13.66 -16.30 22.12
CA MET A 441 12.95 -17.32 22.91
C MET A 441 12.43 -16.75 24.25
N ARG A 442 13.20 -15.87 24.91
CA ARG A 442 12.74 -15.15 26.10
C ARG A 442 11.62 -14.17 25.78
N ASP A 443 11.70 -13.48 24.65
CA ASP A 443 10.65 -12.56 24.21
C ASP A 443 9.34 -13.28 23.91
N LEU A 444 9.42 -14.44 23.25
CA LEU A 444 8.26 -15.28 22.92
C LEU A 444 7.56 -15.80 24.19
N GLU A 445 8.33 -16.18 25.22
CA GLU A 445 7.77 -16.53 26.53
C GLU A 445 7.03 -15.34 27.18
N LYS A 446 7.67 -14.16 27.20
CA LYS A 446 7.04 -12.92 27.70
C LYS A 446 5.78 -12.57 26.92
N TYR A 447 5.82 -12.74 25.60
CA TYR A 447 4.68 -12.54 24.71
C TYR A 447 3.51 -13.41 25.13
N ARG A 448 3.71 -14.73 25.22
CA ARG A 448 2.66 -15.69 25.60
C ARG A 448 2.00 -15.33 26.94
N LEU A 449 2.80 -14.95 27.95
CA LEU A 449 2.29 -14.51 29.25
C LEU A 449 1.47 -13.21 29.13
N SER A 450 1.97 -12.23 28.39
CA SER A 450 1.29 -10.94 28.22
C SER A 450 0.00 -11.07 27.39
N LEU A 451 0.01 -11.90 26.34
CA LEU A 451 -1.14 -12.17 25.50
C LEU A 451 -2.25 -12.85 26.28
N ASN A 452 -1.93 -13.87 27.09
CA ASN A 452 -2.92 -14.54 27.94
C ASN A 452 -3.62 -13.56 28.89
N LYS A 453 -2.87 -12.65 29.52
CA LYS A 453 -3.45 -11.59 30.36
C LYS A 453 -4.34 -10.64 29.56
N LYS A 454 -3.89 -10.22 28.37
CA LYS A 454 -4.62 -9.33 27.48
C LYS A 454 -5.93 -9.96 26.99
N LYS A 455 -5.90 -11.22 26.54
CA LYS A 455 -7.09 -11.98 26.14
C LYS A 455 -8.08 -12.13 27.28
N ALA A 456 -7.62 -12.50 28.48
CA ALA A 456 -8.49 -12.63 29.64
C ALA A 456 -9.16 -11.30 30.01
N TRP A 457 -8.43 -10.19 29.92
CA TRP A 457 -8.99 -8.84 30.10
C TRP A 457 -10.01 -8.50 29.01
N TYR A 458 -9.68 -8.76 27.75
CA TYR A 458 -10.55 -8.46 26.61
C TYR A 458 -11.85 -9.27 26.62
N GLN A 459 -11.81 -10.54 27.05
CA GLN A 459 -13.03 -11.34 27.21
C GLN A 459 -13.95 -10.80 28.30
N ARG A 460 -13.40 -10.40 29.47
CA ARG A 460 -14.20 -9.75 30.52
C ARG A 460 -14.85 -8.45 30.04
N LEU A 461 -14.17 -7.71 29.15
CA LEU A 461 -14.71 -6.48 28.54
C LEU A 461 -15.86 -6.77 27.55
N LYS A 462 -15.93 -7.98 26.96
CA LYS A 462 -17.03 -8.37 26.07
C LYS A 462 -18.25 -8.88 26.83
N GLU A 463 -18.03 -9.45 28.02
CA GLU A 463 -19.08 -10.06 28.84
C GLU A 463 -19.84 -9.06 29.73
N GLY A 464 -19.24 -7.89 30.00
CA GLY A 464 -19.86 -6.78 30.75
C GLY A 464 -20.05 -5.56 29.86
#